data_AF-A0A2D9SBW0-F1
#
_entry.id   AF-A0A2D9SBW0-F1
#
_cell.length_a   1.000
_cell.length_b   1.000
_cell.length_c   1.000
_cell.angle_alpha   90.00
_cell.angle_beta   90.00
_cell.angle_gamma   90.00
#
_symmetry.space_group_name_H-M   'P 1'
#
loop_
_entity.id
_entity.type
_entity.pdbx_description
1 polymer ?
#
loop_
_entity_poly.entity_id
_entity_poly.type
_entity_poly.pdbx_seq_one_letter_code
_entity_poly.pdbx_strand_id
1 'polypeptide(L)' 'FRSEISGELWYGGVTISKTNVEIFGIRPDHTIEIWSQNANIGNNLIQKMEWRGTDPRTSLISRVNAGINAAESSLSE' A
#
# COMPACT_ATOMS: atom_id res chain seq x y z
N PHE A 1 -11.37 -7.62 22.57
CA PHE A 1 -9.95 -7.91 22.30
C PHE A 1 -9.50 -7.08 21.10
N ARG A 2 -8.77 -5.98 21.31
CA ARG A 2 -8.01 -5.37 20.20
C ARG A 2 -6.77 -6.26 20.06
N SER A 3 -6.76 -7.14 19.06
CA SER A 3 -5.52 -7.82 18.69
C SER A 3 -4.47 -6.74 18.48
N GLU A 4 -3.31 -6.87 19.12
CA GLU A 4 -2.16 -6.05 18.77
C GLU A 4 -2.01 -6.08 17.25
N ILE A 5 -2.06 -4.91 16.62
CA ILE A 5 -1.79 -4.81 15.19
C ILE A 5 -0.29 -5.03 15.05
N SER A 6 0.11 -6.30 15.04
CA SER A 6 1.45 -6.77 14.75
C SER A 6 1.75 -6.43 13.30
N GLY A 7 2.56 -5.39 13.10
CA GLY A 7 2.91 -4.89 11.77
C GLY A 7 3.81 -3.66 11.87
N GLU A 8 4.72 -3.53 10.92
CA GLU A 8 5.56 -2.34 10.81
C GLU A 8 4.70 -1.11 10.52
N LEU A 9 5.10 0.05 11.06
CA LEU A 9 4.46 1.31 10.73
C LEU A 9 5.07 1.88 9.45
N TRP A 10 4.20 2.23 8.52
CA TRP A 10 4.52 2.84 7.25
C TRP A 10 3.83 4.20 7.16
N TYR A 11 4.58 5.20 6.74
CA TYR A 11 4.09 6.53 6.43
C TYR A 11 3.88 6.61 4.92
N GLY A 12 2.68 7.03 4.53
CA GLY A 12 2.27 7.12 3.15
C GLY A 12 1.82 8.51 2.76
N GLY A 13 1.81 8.78 1.47
CA GLY A 13 1.30 10.02 0.95
C GLY A 13 0.89 9.93 -0.52
N VAL A 14 0.12 10.91 -0.95
CA VAL A 14 -0.23 11.10 -2.36
C VAL A 14 0.31 12.45 -2.81
N THR A 15 0.97 12.50 -3.96
CA THR A 15 1.53 13.73 -4.54
C THR A 15 1.37 13.74 -6.06
N ILE A 16 1.53 14.90 -6.68
CA ILE A 16 1.72 15.08 -8.14
C ILE A 16 3.14 15.51 -8.49
N SER A 17 3.98 15.73 -7.47
CA SER A 17 5.37 16.13 -7.64
C SER A 17 6.28 14.91 -7.81
N LYS A 18 7.41 15.10 -8.50
CA LYS A 18 8.47 14.09 -8.49
C LYS A 18 8.87 13.76 -7.05
N THR A 19 9.11 12.49 -6.80
CA THR A 19 9.50 11.95 -5.50
C THR A 19 10.79 11.17 -5.63
N ASN A 20 11.60 11.18 -4.57
CA ASN A 20 12.80 10.34 -4.43
C ASN A 20 12.53 9.15 -3.49
N VAL A 21 11.29 8.95 -3.06
CA VAL A 21 10.91 7.82 -2.19
C VAL A 21 10.93 6.53 -3.00
N GLU A 22 11.57 5.49 -2.46
CA GLU A 22 11.82 4.23 -3.18
C GLU A 22 10.55 3.42 -3.47
N ILE A 23 9.61 3.40 -2.52
CA ILE A 23 8.34 2.68 -2.68
C ILE A 23 7.30 3.68 -3.16
N PHE A 24 7.00 3.63 -4.45
CA PHE A 24 5.96 4.45 -5.06
C PHE A 24 5.21 3.71 -6.16
N GLY A 25 4.01 4.20 -6.47
CA GLY A 25 3.19 3.76 -7.58
C GLY A 25 2.53 4.94 -8.26
N ILE A 26 2.47 4.91 -9.60
CA ILE A 26 1.75 5.91 -10.37
C ILE A 26 0.32 5.40 -10.60
N ARG A 27 -0.67 6.18 -10.19
CA ARG A 27 -2.07 5.86 -10.37
C ARG A 27 -2.54 6.32 -11.76
N PRO A 28 -3.64 5.76 -12.30
CA PRO A 28 -4.18 6.15 -13.61
C PRO A 28 -4.56 7.64 -13.73
N ASP A 29 -4.83 8.31 -12.62
CA ASP A 29 -5.11 9.75 -12.54
C ASP A 29 -3.83 10.62 -12.50
N HIS A 30 -2.67 10.01 -12.74
CA HIS A 30 -1.33 10.61 -12.67
C HIS A 30 -0.89 11.09 -11.29
N THR A 31 -1.65 10.81 -10.23
CA THR A 31 -1.13 10.97 -8.87
C THR A 31 -0.14 9.86 -8.54
N ILE A 32 0.79 10.16 -7.65
CA ILE A 32 1.85 9.28 -7.21
C ILE A 32 1.59 8.97 -5.74
N GLU A 33 1.39 7.69 -5.46
CA GLU A 33 1.35 7.17 -4.10
C GLU A 33 2.75 6.78 -3.66
N ILE A 34 3.14 7.15 -2.45
CA ILE A 34 4.46 6.89 -1.87
C ILE A 34 4.32 6.25 -0.50
N TRP A 35 5.29 5.41 -0.12
CA TRP A 35 5.35 4.76 1.18
C TRP A 35 6.79 4.70 1.71
N SER A 36 6.98 4.87 3.01
CA SER A 36 8.28 4.74 3.68
C SER A 36 8.11 4.37 5.15
N GLN A 37 9.10 3.70 5.73
CA GLN A 37 9.19 3.57 7.19
C GLN A 37 9.71 4.87 7.85
N ASN A 38 10.28 5.79 7.06
CA ASN A 38 10.66 7.11 7.55
C ASN A 38 9.45 8.06 7.47
N ALA A 39 9.17 8.78 8.56
CA ALA A 39 8.09 9.76 8.61
C ALA A 39 8.30 10.95 7.65
N ASN A 40 9.54 11.21 7.23
CA ASN A 40 9.84 12.27 6.27
C ASN A 40 9.68 11.80 4.83
N ILE A 41 8.42 11.76 4.37
CA ILE A 41 8.02 11.44 3.00
C ILE A 41 7.84 12.68 2.10
N GLY A 42 8.41 13.82 2.50
CA GLY A 42 8.36 15.07 1.75
C GLY A 42 7.18 15.99 2.07
N ASN A 43 7.22 17.18 1.48
CA ASN A 43 6.39 18.32 1.90
C ASN A 43 5.20 18.61 0.97
N ASN A 44 5.25 18.12 -0.28
CA ASN A 44 4.25 18.40 -1.32
C ASN A 44 3.22 17.28 -1.44
N LEU A 45 2.59 16.93 -0.31
CA LEU A 45 1.60 15.86 -0.26
C LEU A 45 0.20 16.46 -0.33
N ILE A 46 -0.61 15.95 -1.26
CA ILE A 46 -2.05 16.20 -1.35
C ILE A 46 -2.75 15.53 -0.15
N GLN A 47 -2.28 14.34 0.23
CA GLN A 47 -2.81 13.57 1.34
C GLN A 47 -1.67 12.85 2.07
N LYS A 48 -1.76 12.79 3.40
CA LYS A 48 -0.90 11.97 4.28
C LYS A 48 -1.67 10.75 4.75
N MET A 49 -0.98 9.63 4.92
CA MET A 49 -1.54 8.33 5.26
C MET A 49 -0.61 7.58 6.22
N GLU A 50 -1.16 6.62 6.96
CA GLU A 50 -0.39 5.68 7.78
C GLU A 50 -0.94 4.27 7.57
N TRP A 51 -0.04 3.29 7.53
CA TRP A 51 -0.38 1.87 7.41
C TRP A 51 0.41 1.08 8.46
N ARG A 52 -0.27 0.23 9.21
CA ARG A 52 0.38 -0.75 10.10
C ARG A 52 0.15 -2.14 9.56
N GLY A 53 1.19 -2.77 9.04
CA GLY A 53 1.06 -4.06 8.39
C GLY A 53 2.31 -4.50 7.63
N THR A 54 2.10 -5.39 6.67
CA THR A 54 3.13 -5.93 5.80
C THR A 54 3.64 -4.90 4.79
N ASP A 55 4.78 -5.20 4.17
CA ASP A 55 5.40 -4.37 3.14
C ASP A 55 4.38 -3.94 2.06
N PRO A 56 4.20 -2.63 1.83
CA PRO A 56 3.24 -2.11 0.87
C PRO A 56 3.38 -2.72 -0.54
N ARG A 57 4.59 -3.09 -0.97
CA ARG A 57 4.87 -3.69 -2.28
C ARG A 57 4.20 -5.04 -2.47
N THR A 58 3.99 -5.78 -1.38
CA THR A 58 3.46 -7.15 -1.41
C THR A 58 2.16 -7.32 -0.63
N SER A 59 1.69 -6.25 0.01
CA SER A 59 0.52 -6.22 0.91
C SER A 59 -0.77 -6.80 0.32
N LEU A 60 -0.92 -6.75 -1.01
CA LEU A 60 -2.12 -7.26 -1.70
C LEU A 60 -1.96 -8.66 -2.29
N ILE A 61 -0.75 -9.22 -2.35
CA ILE A 61 -0.48 -10.49 -3.05
C ILE A 61 -1.35 -11.62 -2.47
N SER A 62 -1.42 -11.74 -1.15
CA SER A 62 -2.22 -12.78 -0.50
C SER A 62 -3.71 -12.65 -0.83
N ARG A 63 -4.24 -11.42 -0.90
CA ARG A 63 -5.65 -11.15 -1.23
C ARG A 63 -5.95 -11.43 -2.70
N VAL A 64 -5.03 -11.08 -3.59
CA VAL A 64 -5.13 -11.39 -5.03
C VAL A 64 -5.17 -12.90 -5.23
N ASN A 65 -4.24 -13.64 -4.64
CA ASN A 65 -4.20 -15.10 -4.74
C ASN A 65 -5.46 -15.75 -4.16
N ALA A 66 -5.95 -15.26 -3.02
CA ALA A 66 -7.21 -15.74 -2.45
C ALA A 66 -8.40 -15.53 -3.39
N GLY A 67 -8.47 -14.38 -4.07
CA GLY A 67 -9.50 -14.10 -5.07
C GLY A 67 -9.44 -15.03 -6.28
N ILE A 68 -8.23 -15.30 -6.79
CA ILE A 68 -8.02 -16.25 -7.89
C ILE A 68 -8.49 -17.66 -7.49
N ASN A 69 -8.01 -18.16 -6.35
CA ASN A 69 -8.35 -19.50 -5.87
C ASN A 69 -9.87 -19.67 -5.66
N ALA A 70 -10.55 -18.64 -5.16
CA ALA A 70 -11.99 -18.66 -4.97
C ALA A 70 -12.74 -18.75 -6.30
N ALA A 71 -12.30 -18.02 -7.32
CA ALA A 71 -12.90 -18.07 -8.66
C ALA A 71 -12.68 -19.43 -9.33
N GLU A 72 -11.48 -20.00 -9.24
CA GLU A 72 -11.19 -21.33 -9.80
C GLU A 72 -12.01 -22.43 -9.13
N SER A 73 -12.17 -22.35 -7.80
CA SER A 73 -13.00 -23.31 -7.05
C SER A 73 -14.48 -23.24 -7.47
N SER A 74 -15.01 -22.05 -7.80
CA SER A 74 -16.39 -21.91 -8.28
C SER A 74 -16.66 -22.47 -9.68
N LEU A 75 -15.62 -22.75 -10.47
CA LEU A 75 -15.74 -23.34 -11.81
C LEU A 75 -15.72 -24.87 -11.80
N SER A 76 -15.41 -25.48 -10.65
CA SER A 76 -15.27 -26.92 -10.46
C SER A 76 -16.44 -27.54 -9.67
N GLU A 77 -17.44 -26.74 -9.31
CA GLU A 77 -18.77 -27.15 -8.83
C GLU A 77 -19.78 -27.26 -9.98
#